data_AF-A0A0A8JKQ7-F1
#
_entry.id   AF-A0A0A8JKQ7-F1
#
_cell.length_a   1.000
_cell.length_b   1.000
_cell.length_c   1.000
_cell.angle_alpha   90.00
_cell.angle_beta   90.00
_cell.angle_gamma   90.00
#
_symmetry.space_group_name_H-M   'P 1'
#
loop_
_entity.id
_entity.type
_entity.pdbx_description
1 polymer ?
#
loop_
_entity_poly.entity_id
_entity_poly.type
_entity_poly.pdbx_seq_one_letter_code
_entity_poly.pdbx_strand_id
1 'polypeptide(L)'
;MFYPKTPIPYLYIMLIGASFYIAKRGLENIGRTAWLFTPIFLVLMFALIVFIWEDISFNRIFPIAGPGLGTILKESVVHSSIYGESILLVALYPFIQTHKDMRMGALFGWGFSVISLALFMIIYVAVFDYPASQNIAYPFQQLSRMATIGTISHLESIYLAIATVASAVHFSIYLYLSAFFLSKMLQLKEFEPLLLPLAGLTVLFGMITPNIFVGNTLREALVQSSSIILLLFPFILWIVDRRKGRSKNETA
;
A
#
# COMPACT_ATOMS: atom_id res chain seq x y z
N MET A 1 7.08 19.47 6.08
CA MET A 1 6.49 18.59 7.12
C MET A 1 5.19 19.24 7.59
N PHE A 2 4.08 18.50 7.63
CA PHE A 2 2.73 19.07 7.80
C PHE A 2 2.37 19.49 9.22
N TYR A 3 2.93 18.80 10.21
CA TYR A 3 2.73 19.11 11.61
C TYR A 3 4.05 19.56 12.22
N PRO A 4 4.49 20.81 11.96
CA PRO A 4 5.75 21.31 12.51
C PRO A 4 5.74 21.42 14.04
N LYS A 5 4.56 21.44 14.65
CA LYS A 5 4.38 21.59 16.10
C LYS A 5 3.98 20.32 16.84
N THR A 6 3.51 19.28 16.13
CA THR A 6 3.08 18.03 16.78
C THR A 6 4.28 17.10 16.89
N PRO A 7 4.65 16.64 18.09
CA PRO A 7 5.74 15.70 18.22
C PRO A 7 5.37 14.38 17.50
N ILE A 8 6.26 13.95 16.62
CA ILE A 8 6.13 12.76 15.77
C ILE A 8 5.68 11.49 16.56
N PRO A 9 6.15 11.25 17.81
CA PRO A 9 5.72 10.07 18.57
C PRO A 9 4.20 10.00 18.81
N TYR A 10 3.54 11.13 19.05
CA TYR A 10 2.09 11.14 19.27
C TYR A 10 1.31 10.75 18.02
N LEU A 11 1.79 11.15 16.84
CA LEU A 11 1.18 10.77 15.57
C LEU A 11 1.30 9.26 15.34
N TYR A 12 2.45 8.66 15.62
CA TYR A 12 2.64 7.21 15.53
C TYR A 12 1.75 6.45 16.51
N ILE A 13 1.70 6.86 17.78
CA ILE A 13 0.88 6.21 18.79
C ILE A 13 -0.60 6.29 18.41
N MET A 14 -1.07 7.44 17.92
CA MET A 14 -2.46 7.61 17.52
C MET A 14 -2.81 6.77 16.29
N LEU A 15 -1.95 6.75 15.27
CA LEU A 15 -2.14 5.96 14.06
C LEU A 15 -2.17 4.45 14.39
N ILE A 16 -1.13 3.96 15.07
CA ILE A 16 -1.02 2.54 15.43
C ILE A 16 -2.07 2.14 16.46
N GLY A 17 -2.45 3.03 17.38
CA GLY A 17 -3.55 2.81 18.31
C GLY A 17 -4.90 2.64 17.59
N ALA A 18 -5.18 3.47 16.60
CA ALA A 18 -6.35 3.31 15.75
C ALA A 18 -6.30 2.00 14.95
N SER A 19 -5.15 1.67 14.35
CA SER A 19 -4.94 0.41 13.64
C SER A 19 -5.14 -0.82 14.54
N PHE A 20 -4.60 -0.79 15.76
CA PHE A 20 -4.77 -1.84 16.76
C PHE A 20 -6.26 -2.03 17.12
N TYR A 21 -6.99 -0.93 17.31
CA TYR A 21 -8.41 -0.99 17.62
C TYR A 21 -9.22 -1.62 16.49
N ILE A 22 -8.94 -1.25 15.23
CA ILE A 22 -9.59 -1.84 14.05
C ILE A 22 -9.23 -3.33 13.96
N ALA A 23 -7.95 -3.68 14.09
CA ALA A 23 -7.45 -5.06 13.99
C ALA A 23 -8.04 -5.97 15.08
N LYS A 24 -8.15 -5.47 16.33
CA LYS A 24 -8.71 -6.22 17.46
C LYS A 24 -10.16 -6.62 17.22
N ARG A 25 -10.92 -5.83 16.46
CA ARG A 25 -12.32 -6.15 16.14
C ARG A 25 -12.48 -7.14 14.97
N GLY A 26 -11.39 -7.68 14.44
CA GLY A 26 -11.39 -8.75 13.45
C GLY A 26 -11.46 -8.28 11.98
N LEU A 27 -11.25 -9.24 11.07
CA LEU A 27 -11.12 -9.01 9.64
C LEU A 27 -12.39 -8.42 8.98
N GLU A 28 -13.57 -8.78 9.48
CA GLU A 28 -14.86 -8.25 9.00
C GLU A 28 -14.94 -6.73 9.21
N ASN A 29 -14.46 -6.23 10.34
CA ASN A 29 -14.45 -4.81 10.64
C ASN A 29 -13.40 -4.06 9.83
N ILE A 30 -12.22 -4.65 9.60
CA ILE A 30 -11.23 -4.12 8.65
C ILE A 30 -11.87 -3.94 7.27
N GLY A 31 -12.54 -4.97 6.77
CA GLY A 31 -13.21 -4.95 5.46
C GLY A 31 -14.33 -3.91 5.37
N ARG A 32 -15.18 -3.81 6.40
CA ARG A 32 -16.25 -2.79 6.46
C ARG A 32 -15.69 -1.36 6.48
N THR A 33 -14.64 -1.13 7.27
CA THR A 33 -13.98 0.18 7.32
C THR A 33 -13.33 0.50 5.97
N ALA A 34 -12.62 -0.45 5.36
CA ALA A 34 -12.05 -0.27 4.02
C ALA A 34 -13.13 0.08 2.98
N TRP A 35 -14.25 -0.65 2.98
CA TRP A 35 -15.37 -0.41 2.06
C TRP A 35 -15.99 0.97 2.23
N LEU A 36 -16.09 1.47 3.47
CA LEU A 36 -16.62 2.79 3.78
C LEU A 36 -15.72 3.93 3.25
N PHE A 37 -14.40 3.80 3.41
CA PHE A 37 -13.46 4.85 3.03
C PHE A 37 -13.05 4.82 1.56
N THR A 38 -13.18 3.67 0.89
CA THR A 38 -12.87 3.52 -0.55
C THR A 38 -13.62 4.52 -1.46
N PRO A 39 -14.97 4.67 -1.39
CA PRO A 39 -15.68 5.63 -2.23
C PRO A 39 -15.31 7.08 -1.91
N ILE A 40 -15.04 7.39 -0.64
CA ILE A 40 -14.61 8.72 -0.21
C ILE A 40 -13.25 9.05 -0.85
N PHE A 41 -12.32 8.10 -0.83
CA PHE A 41 -11.02 8.25 -1.47
C PHE A 41 -11.15 8.46 -2.98
N LEU A 42 -12.05 7.74 -3.63
CA LEU A 42 -12.31 7.92 -5.07
C LEU A 42 -12.84 9.30 -5.41
N VAL A 43 -13.87 9.76 -4.69
CA VAL A 43 -14.44 11.10 -4.88
C VAL A 43 -13.35 12.16 -4.71
N LEU A 44 -12.51 12.01 -3.69
CA LEU A 44 -11.40 12.92 -3.46
C LEU A 44 -10.37 12.88 -4.61
N MET A 45 -10.05 11.69 -5.11
CA MET A 45 -9.13 11.52 -6.24
C MET A 45 -9.67 12.23 -7.49
N PHE A 46 -10.94 12.04 -7.83
CA PHE A 46 -11.58 12.72 -8.95
C PHE A 46 -11.68 14.23 -8.74
N ALA A 47 -12.06 14.68 -7.55
CA ALA A 47 -12.12 16.11 -7.22
C ALA A 47 -10.74 16.77 -7.39
N LEU A 48 -9.68 16.08 -6.94
CA LEU A 48 -8.31 16.55 -7.10
C LEU A 48 -7.95 16.73 -8.58
N ILE A 49 -8.30 15.77 -9.45
CA ILE A 49 -8.06 15.85 -10.89
C ILE A 49 -8.78 17.04 -11.52
N VAL A 50 -10.02 17.30 -11.12
CA VAL A 50 -10.81 18.44 -11.59
C VAL A 50 -10.15 19.76 -11.18
N PHE A 51 -9.61 19.84 -9.96
CA PHE A 51 -9.00 21.07 -9.45
C PHE A 51 -7.64 21.39 -10.04
N ILE A 52 -6.84 20.38 -10.42
CA ILE A 52 -5.56 20.58 -11.10
C ILE A 52 -5.68 20.60 -12.62
N TRP A 53 -6.90 20.61 -13.16
CA TRP A 53 -7.14 20.44 -14.59
C TRP A 53 -6.40 21.47 -15.46
N GLU A 54 -6.31 22.71 -14.98
CA GLU A 54 -5.61 23.81 -15.68
C GLU A 54 -4.09 23.62 -15.69
N ASP A 55 -3.53 22.89 -14.72
CA ASP A 55 -2.09 22.62 -14.60
C ASP A 55 -1.64 21.39 -15.41
N ILE A 56 -2.58 20.58 -15.90
CA ILE A 56 -2.28 19.35 -16.64
C ILE A 56 -1.82 19.70 -18.06
N SER A 57 -0.57 19.37 -18.38
CA SER A 57 -0.05 19.44 -19.75
C SER A 57 0.24 18.05 -20.31
N PHE A 58 -0.65 17.56 -21.18
CA PHE A 58 -0.51 16.25 -21.83
C PHE A 58 0.75 16.13 -22.71
N ASN A 59 1.32 17.25 -23.15
CA ASN A 59 2.58 17.27 -23.91
C ASN A 59 3.76 16.73 -23.08
N ARG A 60 3.70 16.81 -21.75
CA ARG A 60 4.74 16.33 -20.82
C ARG A 60 4.76 14.81 -20.65
N ILE A 61 3.75 14.11 -21.19
CA ILE A 61 3.71 12.63 -21.20
C ILE A 61 4.64 12.08 -22.29
N PHE A 62 4.99 12.92 -23.28
CA PHE A 62 5.89 12.54 -24.36
C PHE A 62 7.36 12.86 -24.02
N PRO A 63 8.31 12.03 -24.48
CA PRO A 63 8.12 10.83 -25.29
C PRO A 63 7.67 9.61 -24.45
N ILE A 64 6.63 8.92 -24.92
CA ILE A 64 6.21 7.64 -24.34
C ILE A 64 7.35 6.65 -24.53
N ALA A 65 7.74 5.98 -23.44
CA ALA A 65 8.89 5.09 -23.39
C ALA A 65 10.25 5.74 -23.74
N GLY A 66 10.42 7.03 -23.45
CA GLY A 66 11.67 7.78 -23.64
C GLY A 66 12.97 7.05 -23.26
N PRO A 67 13.11 6.48 -22.04
CA PRO A 67 14.32 5.75 -21.63
C PRO A 67 14.51 4.37 -22.30
N GLY A 68 13.59 3.98 -23.19
CA GLY A 68 13.58 2.69 -23.88
C GLY A 68 12.87 1.58 -23.10
N LEU A 69 12.26 0.63 -23.82
CA LEU A 69 11.53 -0.50 -23.23
C LEU A 69 12.39 -1.36 -22.29
N GLY A 70 13.69 -1.52 -22.60
CA GLY A 70 14.61 -2.29 -21.76
C GLY A 70 14.76 -1.69 -20.36
N THR A 71 14.89 -0.37 -20.25
CA THR A 71 14.95 0.34 -18.97
C THR A 71 13.63 0.22 -18.22
N ILE A 72 12.49 0.38 -18.91
CA ILE A 72 11.15 0.26 -18.31
C ILE A 72 10.96 -1.13 -17.70
N LEU A 73 11.33 -2.19 -18.41
CA LEU A 73 11.23 -3.56 -17.89
C LEU A 73 12.14 -3.78 -16.68
N LYS A 74 13.38 -3.26 -16.73
CA LYS A 74 14.31 -3.35 -15.61
C LYS A 74 13.76 -2.65 -14.37
N GLU A 75 13.30 -1.40 -14.50
CA GLU A 75 12.72 -0.63 -13.40
C GLU A 75 11.42 -1.27 -12.88
N SER A 76 10.60 -1.85 -13.77
CA SER A 76 9.38 -2.58 -13.37
C SER A 76 9.71 -3.79 -12.50
N VAL A 77 10.78 -4.53 -12.81
CA VAL A 77 11.21 -5.69 -12.00
C VAL A 77 11.78 -5.23 -10.66
N VAL A 78 12.61 -4.18 -10.65
CA VAL A 78 13.23 -3.63 -9.44
C VAL A 78 12.19 -3.07 -8.46
N HIS A 79 11.09 -2.51 -8.97
CA HIS A 79 10.01 -1.94 -8.17
C HIS A 79 8.77 -2.83 -8.05
N SER A 80 8.87 -4.10 -8.47
CA SER A 80 7.74 -5.04 -8.43
C SER A 80 7.20 -5.31 -7.02
N SER A 81 8.00 -5.10 -5.97
CA SER A 81 7.55 -5.25 -4.58
C SER A 81 6.46 -4.27 -4.16
N ILE A 82 6.22 -3.20 -4.93
CA ILE A 82 5.06 -2.33 -4.72
C ILE A 82 3.76 -3.16 -4.78
N TYR A 83 3.74 -4.23 -5.59
CA TYR A 83 2.65 -5.20 -5.66
C TYR A 83 2.80 -6.38 -4.69
N GLY A 84 3.78 -6.33 -3.77
CA GLY A 84 3.99 -7.38 -2.77
C GLY A 84 2.78 -7.61 -1.86
N GLU A 85 1.92 -6.61 -1.75
CA GLU A 85 0.65 -6.69 -1.03
C GLU A 85 -0.31 -7.72 -1.64
N SER A 86 -0.11 -8.11 -2.91
CA SER A 86 -0.86 -9.21 -3.54
C SER A 86 -0.69 -10.53 -2.79
N ILE A 87 0.43 -10.74 -2.08
CA ILE A 87 0.60 -11.92 -1.21
C ILE A 87 -0.35 -11.89 -0.02
N LEU A 88 -0.68 -10.70 0.50
CA LEU A 88 -1.66 -10.58 1.57
C LEU A 88 -3.02 -11.08 1.11
N LEU A 89 -3.41 -10.87 -0.16
CA LEU A 89 -4.64 -11.45 -0.68
C LEU A 89 -4.63 -12.97 -0.52
N VAL A 90 -3.55 -13.64 -0.87
CA VAL A 90 -3.41 -15.10 -0.66
C VAL A 90 -3.51 -15.47 0.82
N ALA A 91 -2.96 -14.65 1.72
CA ALA A 91 -3.08 -14.83 3.17
C ALA A 91 -4.52 -14.71 3.69
N LEU A 92 -5.40 -13.98 2.99
CA LEU A 92 -6.83 -13.88 3.33
C LEU A 92 -7.63 -15.11 2.90
N TYR A 93 -7.09 -15.99 2.04
CA TYR A 93 -7.79 -17.18 1.55
C TYR A 93 -8.48 -18.02 2.64
N PRO A 94 -7.83 -18.41 3.76
CA PRO A 94 -8.47 -19.22 4.80
C PRO A 94 -9.63 -18.53 5.52
N PHE A 95 -9.80 -17.21 5.35
CA PHE A 95 -10.86 -16.43 5.99
C PHE A 95 -12.09 -16.23 5.10
N ILE A 96 -12.06 -16.71 3.85
CA ILE A 96 -13.12 -16.48 2.86
C ILE A 96 -13.90 -17.78 2.61
N GLN A 97 -15.23 -17.66 2.56
CA GLN A 97 -16.14 -18.81 2.47
C GLN A 97 -16.06 -19.55 1.12
N THR A 98 -15.91 -18.82 0.02
CA THR A 98 -15.96 -19.40 -1.33
C THR A 98 -14.76 -18.98 -2.17
N HIS A 99 -14.15 -19.94 -2.88
CA HIS A 99 -13.06 -19.68 -3.82
C HIS A 99 -13.46 -18.66 -4.93
N LYS A 100 -14.73 -18.71 -5.38
CA LYS A 100 -15.25 -17.77 -6.39
C LYS A 100 -15.21 -16.33 -5.90
N ASP A 101 -15.68 -16.08 -4.68
CA ASP A 101 -15.74 -14.75 -4.08
C ASP A 101 -14.33 -14.21 -3.83
N MET A 102 -13.42 -15.07 -3.36
CA MET A 102 -12.01 -14.72 -3.22
C MET A 102 -11.38 -14.34 -4.57
N ARG A 103 -11.58 -15.15 -5.62
CA ARG A 103 -11.01 -14.88 -6.94
C ARG A 103 -11.56 -13.59 -7.54
N MET A 104 -12.88 -13.38 -7.47
CA MET A 104 -13.50 -12.16 -7.99
C MET A 104 -13.05 -10.94 -7.19
N GLY A 105 -13.10 -11.00 -5.85
CA GLY A 105 -12.66 -9.91 -4.99
C GLY A 105 -11.19 -9.54 -5.20
N ALA A 106 -10.31 -10.54 -5.29
CA ALA A 106 -8.90 -10.32 -5.57
C ALA A 106 -8.67 -9.71 -6.95
N LEU A 107 -9.34 -10.20 -8.00
CA LEU A 107 -9.18 -9.68 -9.36
C LEU A 107 -9.71 -8.25 -9.50
N PHE A 108 -10.90 -7.97 -8.97
CA PHE A 108 -11.48 -6.63 -8.99
C PHE A 108 -10.67 -5.66 -8.14
N GLY A 109 -10.32 -6.03 -6.91
CA GLY A 109 -9.53 -5.19 -6.01
C GLY A 109 -8.16 -4.88 -6.60
N TRP A 110 -7.44 -5.90 -7.06
CA TRP A 110 -6.11 -5.72 -7.64
C TRP A 110 -6.16 -4.91 -8.94
N GLY A 111 -7.07 -5.26 -9.88
CA GLY A 111 -7.22 -4.53 -11.13
C GLY A 111 -7.59 -3.07 -10.90
N PHE A 112 -8.50 -2.81 -9.97
CA PHE A 112 -8.90 -1.46 -9.59
C PHE A 112 -7.74 -0.65 -8.97
N SER A 113 -6.95 -1.25 -8.08
CA SER A 113 -5.76 -0.61 -7.52
C SER A 113 -4.69 -0.30 -8.58
N VAL A 114 -4.46 -1.22 -9.51
CA VAL A 114 -3.48 -1.03 -10.60
C VAL A 114 -3.91 0.11 -11.53
N ILE A 115 -5.19 0.11 -11.95
CA ILE A 115 -5.73 1.14 -12.85
C ILE A 115 -5.73 2.51 -12.18
N SER A 116 -6.16 2.59 -10.91
CA SER A 116 -6.20 3.86 -10.18
C SER A 116 -4.79 4.43 -9.95
N LEU A 117 -3.82 3.59 -9.58
CA LEU A 117 -2.43 4.00 -9.44
C LEU A 117 -1.81 4.45 -10.77
N ALA A 118 -2.06 3.72 -11.86
CA ALA A 118 -1.54 4.06 -13.19
C ALA A 118 -2.12 5.39 -13.70
N LEU A 119 -3.44 5.58 -13.59
CA LEU A 119 -4.11 6.83 -13.93
C LEU A 119 -3.50 8.00 -13.16
N PHE A 120 -3.29 7.80 -11.85
CA PHE A 120 -2.72 8.84 -11.00
C PHE A 120 -1.29 9.21 -11.39
N MET A 121 -0.43 8.22 -11.67
CA MET A 121 0.94 8.47 -12.11
C MET A 121 1.00 9.22 -13.44
N ILE A 122 0.09 8.94 -14.37
CA ILE A 122 0.00 9.67 -15.64
C ILE A 122 -0.30 11.15 -15.39
N ILE A 123 -1.30 11.44 -14.54
CA ILE A 123 -1.66 12.82 -14.17
C ILE A 123 -0.50 13.52 -13.47
N TYR A 124 0.17 12.81 -12.56
CA TYR A 124 1.33 13.33 -11.84
C TYR A 124 2.47 13.76 -12.78
N VAL A 125 2.82 12.92 -13.76
CA VAL A 125 3.82 13.26 -14.79
C VAL A 125 3.36 14.43 -15.64
N ALA A 126 2.07 14.48 -16.01
CA ALA A 126 1.50 15.57 -16.80
C ALA A 126 1.52 16.93 -16.08
N VAL A 127 1.59 16.95 -14.75
CA VAL A 127 1.64 18.19 -13.94
C VAL A 127 3.06 18.63 -13.59
N PHE A 128 3.97 17.71 -13.22
CA PHE A 128 5.28 18.09 -12.68
C PHE A 128 6.45 18.05 -13.68
N ASP A 129 6.25 17.46 -14.86
CA ASP A 129 7.31 17.21 -15.85
C ASP A 129 8.51 16.38 -15.30
N TYR A 130 9.35 15.89 -16.21
CA TYR A 130 10.63 15.28 -15.86
C TYR A 130 11.75 16.35 -15.92
N PRO A 131 12.70 16.44 -14.96
CA PRO A 131 13.02 15.52 -13.86
C PRO A 131 12.50 15.96 -12.47
N ALA A 132 11.73 17.04 -12.37
CA ALA A 132 11.23 17.53 -11.09
C ALA A 132 10.38 16.49 -10.35
N SER A 133 9.67 15.64 -11.10
CA SER A 133 8.93 14.47 -10.59
C SER A 133 9.79 13.42 -9.86
N GLN A 134 11.09 13.29 -10.18
CA GLN A 134 11.96 12.30 -9.52
C GLN A 134 12.34 12.68 -8.09
N ASN A 135 12.32 13.97 -7.75
CA ASN A 135 12.77 14.46 -6.44
C ASN A 135 11.63 14.61 -5.43
N ILE A 136 10.40 14.26 -5.82
CA ILE A 136 9.22 14.38 -4.98
C ILE A 136 8.95 13.03 -4.32
N ALA A 137 9.20 12.96 -3.01
CA ALA A 137 8.98 11.74 -2.23
C ALA A 137 7.49 11.34 -2.09
N TYR A 138 6.57 12.30 -2.19
CA TYR A 138 5.12 12.08 -2.00
C TYR A 138 4.29 12.76 -3.10
N PRO A 139 4.15 12.11 -4.28
CA PRO A 139 3.44 12.65 -5.44
C PRO A 139 2.01 13.13 -5.15
N PHE A 140 1.21 12.30 -4.46
CA PHE A 140 -0.16 12.64 -4.08
C PHE A 140 -0.27 13.87 -3.19
N GLN A 141 0.64 13.96 -2.23
CA GLN A 141 0.69 15.03 -1.27
C GLN A 141 1.12 16.35 -1.91
N GLN A 142 1.96 16.31 -2.93
CA GLN A 142 2.32 17.50 -3.71
C GLN A 142 1.19 17.93 -4.65
N LEU A 143 0.49 16.98 -5.28
CA LEU A 143 -0.66 17.32 -6.11
C LEU A 143 -1.80 17.95 -5.29
N SER A 144 -2.09 17.44 -4.09
CA SER A 144 -3.13 18.01 -3.23
C SER A 144 -2.78 19.41 -2.69
N ARG A 145 -1.50 19.78 -2.65
CA ARG A 145 -1.03 21.15 -2.37
C ARG A 145 -1.33 22.13 -3.50
N MET A 146 -1.16 21.68 -4.74
CA MET A 146 -1.37 22.51 -5.91
C MET A 146 -2.86 22.71 -6.23
N ALA A 147 -3.71 21.76 -5.83
CA ALA A 147 -5.17 21.81 -6.00
C ALA A 147 -5.84 22.90 -5.12
N THR A 148 -5.52 24.18 -5.34
CA THR A 148 -6.11 25.33 -4.64
C THR A 148 -6.88 26.20 -5.62
N ILE A 149 -8.21 26.34 -5.43
CA ILE A 149 -9.06 27.28 -6.17
C ILE A 149 -9.78 28.20 -5.16
N GLY A 150 -9.50 29.50 -5.22
CA GLY A 150 -10.20 30.52 -4.43
C GLY A 150 -10.17 30.27 -2.90
N THR A 151 -11.32 30.36 -2.25
CA THR A 151 -11.51 30.28 -0.78
C THR A 151 -11.45 28.85 -0.21
N ILE A 152 -11.45 27.79 -1.04
CA ILE A 152 -11.31 26.40 -0.59
C ILE A 152 -9.82 26.04 -0.57
N SER A 153 -9.07 26.64 0.35
CA SER A 153 -7.60 26.54 0.40
C SER A 153 -7.09 25.34 1.22
N HIS A 154 -7.94 24.32 1.48
CA HIS A 154 -7.65 23.24 2.44
C HIS A 154 -7.94 21.82 1.93
N LEU A 155 -7.96 21.59 0.61
CA LEU A 155 -8.09 20.25 0.05
C LEU A 155 -6.94 19.32 0.46
N GLU A 156 -5.76 19.90 0.62
CA GLU A 156 -4.59 19.26 1.22
C GLU A 156 -4.90 18.66 2.60
N SER A 157 -5.58 19.41 3.48
CA SER A 157 -5.97 18.96 4.83
C SER A 157 -7.01 17.83 4.79
N ILE A 158 -7.98 17.93 3.88
CA ILE A 158 -9.00 16.88 3.66
C ILE A 158 -8.35 15.60 3.17
N TYR A 159 -7.41 15.72 2.22
CA TYR A 159 -6.61 14.61 1.73
C TYR A 159 -5.83 13.93 2.86
N LEU A 160 -5.14 14.71 3.69
CA LEU A 160 -4.39 14.15 4.81
C LEU A 160 -5.29 13.42 5.81
N ALA A 161 -6.46 13.96 6.14
CA ALA A 161 -7.39 13.31 7.05
C ALA A 161 -7.82 11.93 6.50
N ILE A 162 -8.22 11.88 5.23
CA ILE A 162 -8.65 10.63 4.58
C ILE A 162 -7.48 9.66 4.41
N ALA A 163 -6.30 10.14 3.99
CA ALA A 163 -5.10 9.34 3.84
C ALA A 163 -4.61 8.76 5.17
N THR A 164 -4.77 9.50 6.27
CA THR A 164 -4.45 9.01 7.62
C THR A 164 -5.38 7.85 8.00
N VAL A 165 -6.67 7.95 7.71
CA VAL A 165 -7.61 6.85 7.98
C VAL A 165 -7.34 5.64 7.07
N ALA A 166 -7.08 5.86 5.78
CA ALA A 166 -6.68 4.79 4.86
C ALA A 166 -5.41 4.09 5.34
N SER A 167 -4.42 4.85 5.80
CA SER A 167 -3.20 4.31 6.42
C SER A 167 -3.52 3.51 7.68
N ALA A 168 -4.43 3.98 8.54
CA ALA A 168 -4.81 3.25 9.74
C ALA A 168 -5.44 1.88 9.42
N VAL A 169 -6.30 1.82 8.40
CA VAL A 169 -6.89 0.57 7.89
C VAL A 169 -5.80 -0.33 7.31
N HIS A 170 -4.88 0.24 6.54
CA HIS A 170 -3.75 -0.49 5.95
C HIS A 170 -2.85 -1.11 7.03
N PHE A 171 -2.42 -0.34 8.02
CA PHE A 171 -1.64 -0.87 9.14
C PHE A 171 -2.43 -1.90 9.97
N SER A 172 -3.75 -1.77 10.06
CA SER A 172 -4.58 -2.75 10.78
C SER A 172 -4.54 -4.14 10.16
N ILE A 173 -4.56 -4.24 8.82
CA ILE A 173 -4.49 -5.54 8.14
C ILE A 173 -3.09 -6.17 8.25
N TYR A 174 -2.04 -5.35 8.20
CA TYR A 174 -0.68 -5.81 8.46
C TYR A 174 -0.50 -6.34 9.88
N LEU A 175 -0.97 -5.62 10.89
CA LEU A 175 -0.91 -6.07 12.28
C LEU A 175 -1.68 -7.38 12.47
N TYR A 176 -2.89 -7.47 11.90
CA TYR A 176 -3.73 -8.66 11.98
C TYR A 176 -3.06 -9.89 11.35
N LEU A 177 -2.59 -9.77 10.10
CA LEU A 177 -1.94 -10.88 9.40
C LEU A 177 -0.61 -11.26 10.04
N SER A 178 0.18 -10.28 10.50
CA SER A 178 1.44 -10.55 11.20
C SER A 178 1.21 -11.31 12.50
N ALA A 179 0.21 -10.93 13.29
CA ALA A 179 -0.18 -11.65 14.49
C ALA A 179 -0.65 -13.07 14.17
N PHE A 180 -1.46 -13.23 13.12
CA PHE A 180 -1.93 -14.54 12.67
C PHE A 180 -0.77 -15.46 12.25
N PHE A 181 0.15 -14.99 11.40
CA PHE A 181 1.31 -15.78 10.98
C PHE A 181 2.22 -16.12 12.15
N LEU A 182 2.50 -15.16 13.03
CA LEU A 182 3.34 -15.40 14.21
C LEU A 182 2.71 -16.41 15.16
N SER A 183 1.39 -16.34 15.36
CA SER A 183 0.64 -17.33 16.14
C SER A 183 0.77 -18.74 15.56
N LYS A 184 0.69 -18.88 14.22
CA LYS A 184 0.89 -20.17 13.54
C LYS A 184 2.32 -20.69 13.65
N MET A 185 3.33 -19.81 13.56
CA MET A 185 4.73 -20.20 13.73
C MET A 185 5.05 -20.65 15.16
N LEU A 186 4.46 -19.98 16.16
CA LEU A 186 4.63 -20.29 17.58
C LEU A 186 3.63 -21.35 18.10
N GLN A 187 2.79 -21.91 17.23
CA GLN A 187 1.74 -22.89 17.56
C GLN A 187 0.80 -22.42 18.69
N LEU A 188 0.54 -21.11 18.76
CA LEU A 188 -0.36 -20.52 19.74
C LEU A 188 -1.82 -20.77 19.35
N LYS A 189 -2.68 -21.04 20.34
CA LYS A 189 -4.12 -21.23 20.12
C LYS A 189 -4.82 -19.93 19.71
N GLU A 190 -4.37 -18.79 20.26
CA GLU A 190 -4.97 -17.48 20.06
C GLU A 190 -3.90 -16.50 19.56
N PHE A 191 -4.26 -15.65 18.60
CA PHE A 191 -3.37 -14.63 18.04
C PHE A 191 -3.66 -13.21 18.57
N GLU A 192 -4.82 -13.01 19.21
CA GLU A 192 -5.27 -11.69 19.70
C GLU A 192 -4.31 -11.06 20.72
N PRO A 193 -3.69 -11.81 21.66
CA PRO A 193 -2.73 -11.23 22.59
C PRO A 193 -1.46 -10.71 21.92
N LEU A 194 -1.11 -11.22 20.72
CA LEU A 194 0.08 -10.78 19.96
C LEU A 194 -0.11 -9.42 19.28
N LEU A 195 -1.36 -8.96 19.10
CA LEU A 195 -1.63 -7.67 18.47
C LEU A 195 -1.02 -6.51 19.26
N LEU A 196 -1.03 -6.58 20.59
CA LEU A 196 -0.52 -5.49 21.44
C LEU A 196 1.03 -5.42 21.41
N PRO A 197 1.79 -6.51 21.59
CA PRO A 197 3.24 -6.51 21.39
C PRO A 197 3.66 -6.06 19.99
N LEU A 198 2.96 -6.50 18.94
CA LEU A 198 3.29 -6.10 17.57
C LEU A 198 2.98 -4.61 17.32
N ALA A 199 1.88 -4.09 17.87
CA ALA A 199 1.60 -2.66 17.84
C ALA A 199 2.68 -1.85 18.57
N GLY A 200 3.15 -2.32 19.74
CA GLY A 200 4.26 -1.68 20.46
C GLY A 200 5.56 -1.67 19.65
N LEU A 201 5.93 -2.81 19.07
CA LEU A 201 7.13 -2.92 18.23
C LEU A 201 7.07 -2.03 17.00
N THR A 202 5.92 -1.95 16.32
CA THR A 202 5.75 -1.08 15.15
C THR A 202 5.93 0.40 15.50
N VAL A 203 5.43 0.86 16.65
CA VAL A 203 5.70 2.23 17.14
C VAL A 203 7.18 2.44 17.41
N LEU A 204 7.83 1.50 18.10
CA LEU A 204 9.27 1.59 18.40
C LEU A 204 10.12 1.67 17.13
N PHE A 205 9.86 0.82 16.15
CA PHE A 205 10.58 0.88 14.86
C PHE A 205 10.32 2.18 14.10
N GLY A 206 9.09 2.72 14.16
CA GLY A 206 8.77 4.03 13.57
C GLY A 206 9.56 5.18 14.20
N MET A 207 9.89 5.09 15.49
CA MET A 207 10.65 6.12 16.21
C MET A 207 12.16 6.10 15.92
N ILE A 208 12.71 4.97 15.45
CA ILE A 208 14.15 4.79 15.20
C ILE A 208 14.63 5.54 13.95
N THR A 209 13.73 5.94 13.04
CA THR A 209 14.09 6.56 11.76
C THR A 209 13.74 8.05 11.71
N PRO A 210 14.46 8.92 12.43
CA PRO A 210 14.13 10.34 12.52
C PRO A 210 14.38 11.10 11.21
N ASN A 211 15.18 10.55 10.29
CA ASN A 211 15.54 11.19 9.04
C ASN A 211 14.85 10.53 7.83
N ILE A 212 14.07 11.32 7.10
CA ILE A 212 13.33 10.91 5.90
C ILE A 212 14.28 10.36 4.82
N PHE A 213 15.51 10.88 4.71
CA PHE A 213 16.51 10.38 3.75
C PHE A 213 17.01 8.98 4.09
N VAL A 214 17.29 8.72 5.38
CA VAL A 214 17.68 7.38 5.84
C VAL A 214 16.50 6.41 5.72
N GLY A 215 15.29 6.88 6.01
CA GLY A 215 14.08 6.08 5.83
C GLY A 215 13.82 5.72 4.36
N ASN A 216 14.02 6.64 3.42
CA ASN A 216 13.76 6.38 2.01
C ASN A 216 14.81 5.47 1.37
N THR A 217 16.08 5.60 1.75
CA THR A 217 17.15 4.67 1.32
C THR A 217 16.94 3.26 1.89
N LEU A 218 16.55 3.15 3.18
CA LEU A 218 16.18 1.87 3.78
C LEU A 218 14.94 1.25 3.08
N ARG A 219 13.94 2.09 2.76
CA ARG A 219 12.75 1.67 2.01
C ARG A 219 13.11 1.14 0.63
N GLU A 220 13.94 1.85 -0.12
CA GLU A 220 14.40 1.42 -1.45
C GLU A 220 15.18 0.11 -1.37
N ALA A 221 16.07 -0.04 -0.39
CA ALA A 221 16.79 -1.29 -0.16
C ALA A 221 15.85 -2.46 0.19
N LEU A 222 14.84 -2.22 1.01
CA LEU A 222 13.81 -3.22 1.37
C LEU A 222 12.93 -3.57 0.16
N VAL A 223 12.50 -2.59 -0.62
CA VAL A 223 11.72 -2.75 -1.87
C VAL A 223 12.51 -3.59 -2.87
N GLN A 224 13.78 -3.25 -3.11
CA GLN A 224 14.62 -3.98 -4.05
C GLN A 224 14.88 -5.42 -3.59
N SER A 225 15.15 -5.62 -2.30
CA SER A 225 15.41 -6.95 -1.72
C SER A 225 14.16 -7.83 -1.71
N SER A 226 13.00 -7.26 -1.37
CA SER A 226 11.73 -7.99 -1.34
C SER A 226 11.19 -8.29 -2.73
N SER A 227 11.47 -7.44 -3.74
CA SER A 227 11.02 -7.65 -5.13
C SER A 227 11.43 -9.01 -5.67
N ILE A 228 12.68 -9.42 -5.45
CA ILE A 228 13.21 -10.71 -5.91
C ILE A 228 12.48 -11.87 -5.22
N ILE A 229 12.27 -11.77 -3.90
CA ILE A 229 11.61 -12.80 -3.10
C ILE A 229 10.14 -12.96 -3.52
N LEU A 230 9.43 -11.84 -3.69
CA LEU A 230 8.03 -11.81 -4.07
C LEU A 230 7.80 -12.37 -5.48
N LEU A 231 8.70 -12.07 -6.41
CA LEU A 231 8.62 -12.55 -7.79
C LEU A 231 8.90 -14.06 -7.85
N LEU A 232 9.82 -14.56 -7.03
CA LEU A 232 10.15 -16.00 -6.94
C LEU A 232 9.11 -16.81 -6.15
N PHE A 233 8.41 -16.19 -5.20
CA PHE A 233 7.44 -16.86 -4.32
C PHE A 233 6.37 -17.70 -5.03
N PRO A 234 5.64 -17.19 -6.05
CA PRO A 234 4.66 -17.99 -6.78
C PRO A 234 5.28 -19.15 -7.55
N PHE A 235 6.50 -18.99 -8.09
CA PHE A 235 7.21 -20.08 -8.78
C PHE A 235 7.64 -21.17 -7.79
N ILE A 236 8.10 -20.79 -6.60
CA ILE A 236 8.46 -21.74 -5.54
C ILE A 236 7.22 -22.53 -5.10
N LEU A 237 6.10 -21.85 -4.85
CA LEU A 237 4.84 -22.51 -4.51
C LEU A 237 4.38 -23.47 -5.61
N TRP A 238 4.46 -23.05 -6.87
CA TRP A 238 4.10 -23.88 -8.02
C TRP A 238 5.00 -25.11 -8.16
N ILE A 239 6.31 -24.97 -7.95
CA ILE A 239 7.25 -26.09 -7.98
C ILE A 239 6.96 -27.08 -6.83
N VAL A 240 6.72 -26.58 -5.62
CA VAL A 240 6.40 -27.40 -4.45
C VAL A 240 5.09 -28.14 -4.64
N ASP A 241 4.06 -27.47 -5.15
CA ASP A 241 2.77 -28.09 -5.46
C ASP A 241 2.92 -29.19 -6.52
N ARG A 242 3.67 -28.94 -7.59
CA ARG A 242 3.92 -29.94 -8.64
C ARG A 242 4.71 -31.15 -8.14
N ARG A 243 5.61 -30.96 -7.16
CA ARG A 243 6.34 -32.05 -6.49
C ARG A 243 5.45 -32.86 -5.53
N LYS A 244 4.57 -32.20 -4.76
CA LYS A 244 3.61 -32.87 -3.86
C LYS A 244 2.45 -33.54 -4.60
N GLY A 245 1.96 -32.95 -5.69
CA GLY A 245 0.94 -33.52 -6.57
C GLY A 245 1.41 -34.78 -7.29
N ARG A 246 2.72 -34.90 -7.58
CA ARG A 246 3.32 -36.14 -8.07
C ARG A 246 3.40 -37.23 -6.99
N SER A 247 3.80 -36.87 -5.77
CA SER A 247 3.86 -37.82 -4.65
C SER A 247 2.50 -38.44 -4.28
N LYS A 248 1.39 -37.75 -4.54
CA LYS A 248 0.04 -38.25 -4.25
C LYS A 248 -0.53 -39.17 -5.34
N ASN A 249 -0.03 -39.04 -6.57
CA ASN A 249 -0.39 -39.90 -7.70
C ASN A 249 0.47 -41.18 -7.82
N GLU A 250 1.59 -41.26 -7.09
CA GLU A 250 2.43 -42.48 -7.04
C GLU A 250 2.04 -43.43 -5.89
N THR A 251 1.18 -42.99 -4.97
CA THR A 251 0.66 -43.78 -3.84
C THR A 251 -0.82 -44.16 -3.97
N ALA A 252 -1.42 -43.98 -5.15
CA ALA A 252 -2.81 -44.31 -5.45
C ALA A 252 -2.87 -45.50 -6.42
#